data_AF-A0A2T7TY26-F1
#
_entry.id   AF-A0A2T7TY26-F1
#
_cell.length_a   1.000
_cell.length_b   1.000
_cell.length_c   1.000
_cell.angle_alpha   90.00
_cell.angle_beta   90.00
_cell.angle_gamma   90.00
#
_symmetry.space_group_name_H-M   'P 1'
#
loop_
_entity.id
_entity.type
_entity.pdbx_description
1 polymer ?
#
loop_
_entity_poly.entity_id
_entity_poly.type
_entity_poly.pdbx_seq_one_letter_code
_entity_poly.pdbx_strand_id
1 'polypeptide(L)'
;MNKCTLFAVAAALIGSPAFAETINMKADLTGASEVPAVNTPGKGSLTATYDTASKRLSWKGTVSGLTGDATAAHFHGPAEPGKNAGVLVPAPGVKTGAFEGSATLTDDQAKALMAGQTYFNIHTAANPQGEVRGQVTK
;
A
#
# COMPACT_ATOMS: atom_id res chain seq x y z
N MET A 1 1.50 10.13 68.02
CA MET A 1 0.78 9.38 66.96
C MET A 1 0.12 10.39 66.04
N ASN A 2 0.20 10.42 64.70
CA ASN A 2 1.00 9.79 63.66
C ASN A 2 1.00 10.82 62.52
N LYS A 3 2.18 11.15 61.97
CA LYS A 3 2.30 11.96 60.74
C LYS A 3 1.97 11.05 59.55
N CYS A 4 1.01 11.42 58.71
CA CYS A 4 0.73 10.73 57.46
C CYS A 4 1.26 11.59 56.31
N THR A 5 2.47 11.30 55.86
CA THR A 5 3.11 11.95 54.71
C THR A 5 2.66 11.21 53.45
N LEU A 6 1.89 11.86 52.59
CA LEU A 6 1.54 11.33 51.27
C LEU A 6 2.76 11.45 50.33
N PHE A 7 3.26 10.32 49.84
CA PHE A 7 4.22 10.29 48.74
C PHE A 7 3.47 10.36 47.41
N ALA A 8 3.71 11.41 46.62
CA ALA A 8 3.30 11.46 45.22
C ALA A 8 4.36 10.72 44.38
N VAL A 9 3.97 9.61 43.75
CA VAL A 9 4.80 8.93 42.76
C VAL A 9 4.54 9.58 41.41
N ALA A 10 5.51 10.35 40.90
CA ALA A 10 5.52 10.80 39.52
C ALA A 10 5.89 9.62 38.61
N ALA A 11 4.95 9.14 37.81
CA ALA A 11 5.22 8.16 36.76
C ALA A 11 5.92 8.87 35.60
N ALA A 12 7.24 8.67 35.47
CA ALA A 12 7.99 9.09 34.29
C ALA A 12 7.62 8.15 33.12
N LEU A 13 6.90 8.66 32.13
CA LEU A 13 6.69 8.01 30.84
C LEU A 13 8.03 8.01 30.10
N ILE A 14 8.80 6.94 30.23
CA ILE A 14 9.98 6.69 29.38
C ILE A 14 9.43 6.28 28.01
N GLY A 15 9.39 7.23 27.07
CA GLY A 15 9.13 6.92 25.67
C GLY A 15 10.32 6.16 25.08
N SER A 16 10.14 4.87 24.78
CA SER A 16 11.13 4.10 24.04
C SER A 16 11.39 4.74 22.67
N PRO A 17 12.64 4.79 22.18
CA PRO A 17 12.89 5.23 20.81
C PRO A 17 12.20 4.27 19.85
N ALA A 18 11.38 4.78 18.94
CA ALA A 18 10.89 4.00 17.82
C ALA A 18 12.07 3.74 16.87
N PHE A 19 12.53 2.49 16.79
CA PHE A 19 13.49 2.09 15.77
C PHE A 19 12.81 2.20 14.40
N ALA A 20 13.52 2.74 13.41
CA ALA A 20 13.05 2.76 12.02
C ALA A 20 12.86 1.31 11.53
N GLU A 21 11.62 0.85 11.50
CA GLU A 21 11.26 -0.46 10.96
C GLU A 21 10.99 -0.31 9.47
N THR A 22 11.64 -1.15 8.65
CA THR A 22 11.29 -1.31 7.24
C THR A 22 10.42 -2.56 7.09
N ILE A 23 9.23 -2.37 6.54
CA ILE A 23 8.24 -3.42 6.41
C ILE A 23 8.15 -3.84 4.95
N ASN A 24 8.40 -5.11 4.68
CA ASN A 24 8.22 -5.69 3.36
C ASN A 24 6.74 -5.97 3.10
N MET A 25 6.31 -5.73 1.87
CA MET A 25 4.95 -5.92 1.40
C MET A 25 4.95 -6.47 -0.02
N LYS A 26 3.84 -7.07 -0.43
CA LYS A 26 3.64 -7.63 -1.77
C LYS A 26 2.19 -7.59 -2.21
N ALA A 27 1.97 -7.73 -3.51
CA ALA A 27 0.66 -7.97 -4.11
C ALA A 27 0.82 -8.79 -5.40
N ASP A 28 -0.02 -9.80 -5.60
CA ASP A 28 -0.17 -10.48 -6.88
C ASP A 28 -1.30 -9.82 -7.68
N LEU A 29 -1.00 -9.39 -8.90
CA LEU A 29 -1.91 -8.61 -9.74
C LEU A 29 -2.60 -9.52 -10.75
N THR A 30 -3.93 -9.59 -10.70
CA THR A 30 -4.74 -10.36 -11.65
C THR A 30 -6.02 -9.62 -12.03
N GLY A 31 -6.59 -9.94 -13.18
CA GLY A 31 -7.93 -9.46 -13.54
C GLY A 31 -9.04 -10.06 -12.67
N ALA A 32 -8.85 -11.27 -12.13
CA ALA A 32 -9.81 -11.89 -11.22
C ALA A 32 -9.95 -11.16 -9.87
N SER A 33 -8.92 -10.41 -9.47
CA SER A 33 -8.91 -9.56 -8.28
C SER A 33 -9.60 -8.20 -8.49
N GLU A 34 -9.93 -7.83 -9.73
CA GLU A 34 -10.73 -6.64 -10.01
C GLU A 34 -12.14 -6.78 -9.45
N VAL A 35 -12.80 -5.65 -9.19
CA VAL A 35 -14.19 -5.63 -8.73
C VAL A 35 -14.99 -4.64 -9.59
N PRO A 36 -15.82 -5.11 -10.53
CA PRO A 36 -16.02 -6.52 -10.92
C PRO A 36 -14.79 -7.14 -11.60
N ALA A 37 -14.70 -8.47 -11.57
CA ALA A 37 -13.57 -9.20 -12.18
C ALA A 37 -13.47 -8.96 -13.69
N VAL A 38 -12.25 -8.85 -14.19
CA VAL A 38 -11.92 -8.64 -15.61
C VAL A 38 -11.34 -9.91 -16.20
N ASN A 39 -11.89 -10.36 -17.34
CA ASN A 39 -11.30 -11.44 -18.12
C ASN A 39 -10.18 -10.89 -19.02
N THR A 40 -8.94 -11.05 -18.58
CA THR A 40 -7.75 -10.58 -19.29
C THR A 40 -6.61 -11.59 -19.13
N PRO A 41 -5.69 -11.72 -20.11
CA PRO A 41 -4.42 -12.40 -19.89
C PRO A 41 -3.46 -11.62 -18.98
N GLY A 42 -3.79 -10.37 -18.64
CA GLY A 42 -3.03 -9.47 -17.80
C GLY A 42 -2.74 -10.06 -16.43
N LYS A 43 -1.46 -10.03 -16.05
CA LYS A 43 -0.99 -10.45 -14.73
C LYS A 43 0.30 -9.75 -14.36
N GLY A 44 0.55 -9.65 -13.06
CA GLY A 44 1.79 -9.06 -12.55
C GLY A 44 2.00 -9.32 -11.08
N SER A 45 3.05 -8.69 -10.55
CA SER A 45 3.35 -8.69 -9.13
C SER A 45 3.94 -7.35 -8.71
N LEU A 46 3.80 -7.04 -7.43
CA LEU A 46 4.38 -5.90 -6.76
C LEU A 46 5.09 -6.39 -5.50
N THR A 47 6.29 -5.89 -5.25
CA THR A 47 6.90 -5.89 -3.91
C THR A 47 7.12 -4.45 -3.50
N ALA A 48 7.00 -4.18 -2.21
CA ALA A 48 7.23 -2.86 -1.66
C ALA A 48 7.92 -2.92 -0.30
N THR A 49 8.62 -1.84 0.03
CA THR A 49 9.20 -1.60 1.35
C THR A 49 8.67 -0.30 1.89
N TYR A 50 8.13 -0.33 3.11
CA TYR A 50 7.66 0.85 3.81
C TYR A 50 8.56 1.14 5.01
N ASP A 51 9.25 2.28 4.97
CA ASP A 51 10.04 2.79 6.08
C ASP A 51 9.13 3.63 7.00
N THR A 52 8.95 3.14 8.23
CA THR A 52 8.06 3.77 9.22
C THR A 52 8.56 5.12 9.76
N ALA A 53 9.86 5.39 9.69
CA ALA A 53 10.45 6.64 10.17
C ALA A 53 10.33 7.74 9.11
N SER A 54 10.71 7.45 7.86
CA SER A 54 10.63 8.41 6.75
C SER A 54 9.25 8.44 6.07
N LYS A 55 8.39 7.47 6.38
CA LYS A 55 7.11 7.19 5.71
C LYS A 55 7.26 6.93 4.21
N ARG A 56 8.43 6.49 3.78
CA ARG A 56 8.72 6.23 2.37
C ARG A 56 8.28 4.83 1.99
N LEU A 57 7.31 4.76 1.08
CA LEU A 57 6.96 3.54 0.36
C LEU A 57 7.79 3.48 -0.92
N SER A 58 8.59 2.43 -1.09
CA SER A 58 9.30 2.14 -2.34
C SER A 58 8.77 0.84 -2.90
N TRP A 59 8.55 0.76 -4.21
CA TRP A 59 8.01 -0.45 -4.82
C TRP A 59 8.72 -0.81 -6.12
N LYS A 60 8.65 -2.10 -6.42
CA LYS A 60 9.08 -2.71 -7.68
C LYS A 60 8.01 -3.70 -8.11
N GLY A 61 7.87 -3.90 -9.40
CA GLY A 61 6.94 -4.88 -9.91
C GLY A 61 7.23 -5.29 -11.34
N THR A 62 6.46 -6.27 -11.78
CA THR A 62 6.44 -6.68 -13.18
C THR A 62 4.99 -6.87 -13.61
N VAL A 63 4.66 -6.50 -14.84
CA VAL A 63 3.35 -6.78 -15.43
C VAL A 63 3.51 -7.26 -16.86
N SER A 64 2.64 -8.16 -17.29
CA SER A 64 2.65 -8.75 -18.63
C SER A 64 1.25 -9.11 -19.07
N GLY A 65 1.06 -9.28 -20.38
CA GLY A 65 -0.21 -9.72 -20.95
C GLY A 65 -1.35 -8.72 -20.84
N LEU A 66 -1.06 -7.43 -20.56
CA LEU A 66 -2.09 -6.40 -20.60
C LEU A 66 -2.70 -6.29 -22.00
N THR A 67 -3.97 -5.92 -22.07
CA THR A 67 -4.70 -5.74 -23.34
C THR A 67 -4.19 -4.57 -24.19
N GLY A 68 -3.34 -3.71 -23.62
CA GLY A 68 -2.64 -2.62 -24.28
C GLY A 68 -1.65 -1.94 -23.35
N ASP A 69 -1.14 -0.78 -23.75
CA ASP A 69 -0.26 0.01 -22.90
C ASP A 69 -0.97 0.44 -21.62
N ALA A 70 -0.23 0.42 -20.51
CA ALA A 70 -0.71 0.94 -19.24
C ALA A 70 -0.93 2.46 -19.35
N THR A 71 -2.14 2.91 -19.07
CA THR A 71 -2.52 4.33 -19.13
C THR A 71 -2.40 5.01 -17.77
N ALA A 72 -2.54 4.24 -16.69
CA ALA A 72 -2.36 4.70 -15.32
C ALA A 72 -2.06 3.52 -14.39
N ALA A 73 -1.49 3.82 -13.23
CA ALA A 73 -1.41 2.89 -12.12
C ALA A 73 -1.44 3.64 -10.78
N HIS A 74 -2.07 3.03 -9.78
CA HIS A 74 -2.30 3.66 -8.49
C HIS A 74 -2.30 2.64 -7.36
N PHE A 75 -1.90 3.10 -6.18
CA PHE A 75 -2.39 2.53 -4.93
C PHE A 75 -3.72 3.19 -4.59
N HIS A 76 -4.71 2.39 -4.22
CA HIS A 76 -6.04 2.83 -3.81
C HIS A 76 -6.35 2.36 -2.39
N GLY A 77 -7.31 3.01 -1.75
CA GLY A 77 -7.76 2.70 -0.41
C GLY A 77 -8.33 3.92 0.32
N PRO A 78 -8.61 3.79 1.63
CA PRO A 78 -8.68 2.53 2.35
C PRO A 78 -9.84 1.66 1.84
N ALA A 79 -9.58 0.37 1.61
CA ALA A 79 -10.56 -0.64 1.20
C ALA A 79 -10.19 -2.02 1.73
N GLU A 80 -11.16 -2.70 2.33
CA GLU A 80 -11.07 -4.13 2.61
C GLU A 80 -10.94 -4.94 1.30
N PRO A 81 -10.35 -6.15 1.34
CA PRO A 81 -10.29 -7.04 0.18
C PRO A 81 -11.67 -7.20 -0.49
N GLY A 82 -11.72 -7.01 -1.81
CA GLY A 82 -12.96 -7.10 -2.59
C GLY A 82 -13.83 -5.85 -2.59
N LYS A 83 -13.35 -4.70 -2.09
CA LYS A 83 -14.03 -3.40 -2.16
C LYS A 83 -13.24 -2.39 -2.99
N ASN A 84 -13.96 -1.47 -3.63
CA ASN A 84 -13.36 -0.36 -4.40
C ASN A 84 -13.19 0.87 -3.53
N ALA A 85 -12.13 1.63 -3.80
CA ALA A 85 -11.87 2.93 -3.19
C ALA A 85 -11.23 3.90 -4.19
N GLY A 86 -11.15 5.17 -3.80
CA GLY A 86 -10.44 6.19 -4.55
C GLY A 86 -8.93 5.99 -4.56
N VAL A 87 -8.24 6.83 -5.33
CA VAL A 87 -6.77 6.85 -5.41
C VAL A 87 -6.19 7.35 -4.09
N LEU A 88 -5.25 6.59 -3.52
CA LEU A 88 -4.43 7.03 -2.40
C LEU A 88 -3.10 7.60 -2.89
N VAL A 89 -2.37 6.86 -3.73
CA VAL A 89 -1.02 7.22 -4.17
C VAL A 89 -0.89 6.95 -5.66
N PRO A 90 -0.59 7.98 -6.49
CA PRO A 90 -0.25 7.76 -7.89
C PRO A 90 1.04 6.97 -8.05
N ALA A 91 1.07 6.07 -9.03
CA ALA A 91 2.25 5.29 -9.42
C ALA A 91 2.55 5.46 -10.92
N PRO A 92 3.06 6.63 -11.35
CA PRO A 92 3.32 6.90 -12.76
C PRO A 92 4.47 6.02 -13.30
N GLY A 93 4.55 5.89 -14.64
CA GLY A 93 5.66 5.21 -15.30
C GLY A 93 5.57 3.68 -15.34
N VAL A 94 4.45 3.10 -14.91
CA VAL A 94 4.16 1.68 -15.12
C VAL A 94 4.00 1.40 -16.61
N LYS A 95 4.67 0.34 -17.07
CA LYS A 95 4.61 -0.19 -18.43
C LYS A 95 4.73 -1.71 -18.37
N THR A 96 4.37 -2.39 -19.45
CA THR A 96 4.62 -3.83 -19.59
C THR A 96 6.11 -4.13 -19.38
N GLY A 97 6.39 -5.18 -18.61
CA GLY A 97 7.71 -5.51 -18.10
C GLY A 97 7.92 -5.00 -16.67
N ALA A 98 9.16 -4.69 -16.32
CA ALA A 98 9.53 -4.21 -14.99
C ALA A 98 9.20 -2.72 -14.81
N PHE A 99 8.75 -2.36 -13.61
CA PHE A 99 8.52 -1.00 -13.17
C PHE A 99 8.94 -0.82 -11.71
N GLU A 100 9.22 0.42 -11.33
CA GLU A 100 9.55 0.79 -9.96
C GLU A 100 9.12 2.22 -9.68
N GLY A 101 9.03 2.56 -8.39
CA GLY A 101 8.67 3.89 -7.96
C GLY A 101 8.76 4.06 -6.46
N SER A 102 8.47 5.26 -5.98
CA SER A 102 8.35 5.52 -4.56
C SER A 102 7.49 6.76 -4.29
N ALA A 103 6.93 6.82 -3.10
CA ALA A 103 6.21 7.98 -2.59
C ALA A 103 6.41 8.10 -1.07
N THR A 104 6.41 9.33 -0.57
CA THR A 104 6.26 9.57 0.87
C THR A 104 4.78 9.60 1.21
N LEU A 105 4.38 8.81 2.18
CA LEU A 105 2.99 8.70 2.61
C LEU A 105 2.66 9.75 3.68
N THR A 106 1.43 10.25 3.61
CA THR A 106 0.76 10.88 4.75
C THR A 106 0.45 9.83 5.82
N ASP A 107 0.14 10.28 7.05
CA ASP A 107 -0.14 9.37 8.15
C ASP A 107 -1.39 8.50 7.89
N ASP A 108 -2.41 9.05 7.23
CA ASP A 108 -3.62 8.30 6.87
C ASP A 108 -3.36 7.25 5.77
N GLN A 109 -2.55 7.59 4.76
CA GLN A 109 -2.13 6.62 3.73
C GLN A 109 -1.29 5.50 4.34
N ALA A 110 -0.35 5.85 5.22
CA ALA A 110 0.48 4.89 5.94
C ALA A 110 -0.38 3.96 6.81
N LYS A 111 -1.37 4.51 7.52
CA LYS A 111 -2.30 3.72 8.33
C LYS A 111 -3.11 2.73 7.48
N ALA A 112 -3.65 3.17 6.34
CA ALA A 112 -4.38 2.31 5.42
C ALA A 112 -3.50 1.17 4.87
N LEU A 113 -2.28 1.50 4.43
CA LEU A 113 -1.31 0.51 3.97
C LEU A 113 -0.98 -0.52 5.05
N MET A 114 -0.70 -0.04 6.26
CA MET A 114 -0.33 -0.87 7.41
C MET A 114 -1.45 -1.76 7.92
N ALA A 115 -2.70 -1.35 7.73
CA ALA A 115 -3.90 -2.13 8.01
C ALA A 115 -4.22 -3.16 6.91
N GLY A 116 -3.44 -3.21 5.81
CA GLY A 116 -3.73 -4.07 4.67
C GLY A 116 -4.95 -3.62 3.87
N GLN A 117 -5.33 -2.33 3.98
CA GLN A 117 -6.50 -1.73 3.31
C GLN A 117 -6.13 -1.01 2.01
N THR A 118 -4.99 -1.37 1.41
CA THR A 118 -4.50 -0.76 0.17
C THR A 118 -4.36 -1.83 -0.90
N TYR A 119 -4.77 -1.52 -2.14
CA TYR A 119 -4.50 -2.37 -3.30
C TYR A 119 -3.76 -1.58 -4.38
N PHE A 120 -2.96 -2.27 -5.18
CA PHE A 120 -2.33 -1.72 -6.38
C PHE A 120 -3.15 -2.09 -7.61
N ASN A 121 -3.35 -1.14 -8.52
CA ASN A 121 -4.17 -1.29 -9.70
C ASN A 121 -3.50 -0.68 -10.93
N ILE A 122 -3.60 -1.35 -12.08
CA ILE A 122 -3.07 -0.89 -13.37
C ILE A 122 -4.23 -0.82 -14.35
N HIS A 123 -4.32 0.27 -15.09
CA HIS A 123 -5.37 0.58 -16.06
C HIS A 123 -4.82 0.54 -17.48
N THR A 124 -5.68 0.21 -18.44
CA THR A 124 -5.40 0.33 -19.88
C THR A 124 -6.57 1.02 -20.58
N ALA A 125 -6.41 1.35 -21.86
CA ALA A 125 -7.48 1.95 -22.65
C ALA A 125 -8.74 1.06 -22.74
N ALA A 126 -8.59 -0.27 -22.82
CA ALA A 126 -9.72 -1.19 -22.86
C ALA A 126 -10.35 -1.42 -21.49
N ASN A 127 -9.59 -1.21 -20.41
CA ASN A 127 -10.01 -1.42 -19.03
C ASN A 127 -9.74 -0.16 -18.18
N PRO A 128 -10.46 0.96 -18.43
CA PRO A 128 -10.16 2.25 -17.81
C PRO A 128 -10.43 2.25 -16.29
N GLN A 129 -11.30 1.36 -15.79
CA GLN A 129 -11.58 1.23 -14.36
C GLN A 129 -10.56 0.35 -13.61
N GLY A 130 -9.67 -0.34 -14.35
CA GLY A 130 -8.71 -1.30 -13.79
C GLY A 130 -8.68 -2.56 -14.65
N GLU A 131 -7.48 -3.01 -15.02
CA GLU A 131 -7.28 -4.29 -15.73
C GLU A 131 -6.75 -5.38 -14.81
N VAL A 132 -5.77 -5.05 -13.97
CA VAL A 132 -5.20 -5.96 -12.98
C VAL A 132 -5.05 -5.29 -11.63
N ARG A 133 -5.38 -6.03 -10.58
CA ARG A 133 -5.34 -5.57 -9.19
C ARG A 133 -4.74 -6.60 -8.26
N GLY A 134 -4.13 -6.16 -7.17
CA GLY A 134 -3.77 -7.00 -6.04
C GLY A 134 -3.80 -6.23 -4.73
N GLN A 135 -4.31 -6.86 -3.67
CA GLN A 135 -4.25 -6.30 -2.33
C GLN A 135 -2.79 -6.28 -1.85
N VAL A 136 -2.36 -5.17 -1.29
CA VAL A 136 -1.02 -5.00 -0.73
C VAL A 136 -1.02 -5.47 0.71
N THR A 137 -0.28 -6.55 0.98
CA THR A 137 -0.15 -7.14 2.31
C THR A 137 1.32 -7.31 2.67
N LYS A 138 1.61 -7.55 3.95
CA LYS A 138 2.95 -7.92 4.40
C LYS A 138 3.41 -9.28 3.84
#